data_AF-A0A938X1I2-F1
#
_entry.id   AF-A0A938X1I2-F1
#
_cell.length_a   1.000
_cell.length_b   1.000
_cell.length_c   1.000
_cell.angle_alpha   90.00
_cell.angle_beta   90.00
_cell.angle_gamma   90.00
#
_symmetry.space_group_name_H-M   'P 1'
#
loop_
_entity.id
_entity.type
_entity.pdbx_description
1 polymer ?
#
loop_
_entity_poly.entity_id
_entity_poly.type
_entity_poly.pdbx_seq_one_letter_code
_entity_poly.pdbx_strand_id
1 'polypeptide(L)'
;MDVLQLCERIGIQPEVKLRIEKILSETDFAFLEDIRQDFFEYEKMKSVHTRLEQKLSDDKDHMKMLVCMLKVAADSYEVYSRKGIEPSVYTATMKCFPRFLKETYERTGRYEFDRYWWTARQAGCHEFRIGALEYERKLFDDGPGIAVHIPSDADFSPESVEKSLKEAKDFFGKYEPEMEGCEYRCHSWLLDPQLKNMLPEDSNIRKFQERFEIYDPGEPGRDFLEWLFQCQDVPETEYRNLPEKTSLQRNVKQHILAGGKIYIACGRLK
;
A
#
# COMPACT_ATOMS: atom_id res chain seq x y z
N MET A 1 -4.87 21.94 5.65
CA MET A 1 -6.14 21.19 5.80
C MET A 1 -6.10 20.53 7.16
N ASP A 2 -7.19 20.49 7.92
CA ASP A 2 -7.21 19.77 9.20
C ASP A 2 -7.54 18.28 9.01
N VAL A 3 -7.42 17.50 10.10
CA VAL A 3 -7.63 16.04 10.08
C VAL A 3 -9.08 15.68 9.73
N LEU A 4 -10.07 16.42 10.21
CA LEU A 4 -11.47 16.08 9.99
C LEU A 4 -11.88 16.40 8.55
N GLN A 5 -11.38 17.50 8.00
CA GLN A 5 -11.49 17.83 6.57
C GLN A 5 -10.86 16.73 5.69
N LEU A 6 -9.68 16.22 6.07
CA LEU A 6 -9.07 15.07 5.38
C LEU A 6 -9.97 13.83 5.46
N CYS A 7 -10.48 13.50 6.65
CA CYS A 7 -11.34 12.34 6.85
C CYS A 7 -12.59 12.38 5.96
N GLU A 8 -13.24 13.55 5.84
CA GLU A 8 -14.36 13.76 4.94
C GLU A 8 -13.97 13.59 3.47
N ARG A 9 -12.84 14.19 3.08
CA ARG A 9 -12.34 14.16 1.71
C ARG A 9 -12.05 12.75 1.20
N ILE A 10 -11.46 11.91 2.04
CA ILE A 10 -11.08 10.53 1.64
C ILE A 10 -12.17 9.52 1.93
N GLY A 11 -13.21 9.89 2.70
CA GLY A 11 -14.32 9.01 3.04
C GLY A 11 -13.98 8.01 4.15
N ILE A 12 -13.38 8.47 5.24
CA ILE A 12 -13.24 7.66 6.46
C ILE A 12 -14.63 7.25 6.97
N GLN A 13 -14.75 6.00 7.42
CA GLN A 13 -16.00 5.42 7.90
C GLN A 13 -16.55 6.22 9.10
N PRO A 14 -17.87 6.45 9.19
CA PRO A 14 -18.46 7.30 10.23
C PRO A 14 -18.09 6.89 11.66
N GLU A 15 -18.07 5.59 11.95
CA GLU A 15 -17.71 5.05 13.28
C GLU A 15 -16.24 5.32 13.62
N VAL A 16 -15.36 5.26 12.62
CA VAL A 16 -13.94 5.59 12.76
C VAL A 16 -13.77 7.10 12.96
N LYS A 17 -14.52 7.93 12.24
CA LYS A 17 -14.49 9.39 12.40
C LYS A 17 -14.84 9.81 13.83
N LEU A 18 -15.87 9.22 14.43
CA LEU A 18 -16.23 9.49 15.84
C LEU A 18 -15.10 9.12 16.82
N ARG A 19 -14.39 8.00 16.56
CA ARG A 19 -13.22 7.61 17.36
C ARG A 19 -12.07 8.60 17.20
N ILE A 20 -11.81 9.07 15.97
CA ILE A 20 -10.80 10.08 15.66
C ILE A 20 -11.10 11.39 16.39
N GLU A 21 -12.35 11.88 16.33
CA GLU A 21 -12.78 13.09 17.03
C GLU A 21 -12.55 12.98 18.54
N LYS A 22 -12.95 11.85 19.14
CA LYS A 22 -12.70 11.57 20.56
C LYS A 22 -11.21 11.61 20.89
N ILE A 23 -10.37 10.90 20.14
CA ILE A 23 -8.91 10.85 20.35
C ILE A 23 -8.28 12.23 20.22
N LEU A 24 -8.68 13.03 19.23
CA LEU A 24 -8.20 14.40 19.05
C LEU A 24 -8.53 15.31 20.26
N SER A 25 -9.63 15.04 20.97
CA SER A 25 -10.01 15.80 22.17
C SER A 25 -9.34 15.33 23.46
N GLU A 26 -8.92 14.06 23.53
CA GLU A 26 -8.42 13.42 24.75
C GLU A 26 -6.89 13.23 24.77
N THR A 27 -6.23 13.34 23.61
CA THR A 27 -4.79 13.06 23.47
C THR A 27 -4.01 14.30 23.06
N ASP A 28 -2.95 14.61 23.80
CA ASP A 28 -1.97 15.62 23.40
C ASP A 28 -0.98 15.03 22.38
N PHE A 29 -0.92 15.64 21.21
CA PHE A 29 -0.05 15.25 20.10
C PHE A 29 1.16 16.18 19.93
N ALA A 30 1.51 16.99 20.94
CA ALA A 30 2.68 17.88 20.87
C ALA A 30 3.98 17.16 20.50
N PHE A 31 4.13 15.88 20.89
CA PHE A 31 5.28 15.05 20.51
C PHE A 31 5.45 14.83 19.00
N LEU A 32 4.40 15.04 18.20
CA LEU A 32 4.50 14.92 16.75
C LEU A 32 5.31 16.05 16.14
N GLU A 33 5.40 17.22 16.76
CA GLU A 33 6.19 18.33 16.22
C GLU A 33 7.68 17.95 16.07
N ASP A 34 8.18 17.10 16.96
CA ASP A 34 9.57 16.59 16.92
C ASP A 34 9.78 15.41 15.95
N ILE A 35 8.71 14.86 15.38
CA ILE A 35 8.74 13.65 14.52
C ILE A 35 8.29 13.99 13.09
N ARG A 36 7.46 15.03 12.93
CA ARG A 36 6.74 15.34 11.70
C ARG A 36 7.64 15.51 10.48
N GLN A 37 8.79 16.16 10.63
CA GLN A 37 9.71 16.37 9.50
C GLN A 37 10.37 15.06 9.05
N ASP A 38 10.61 14.14 9.96
CA ASP A 38 11.25 12.85 9.66
C ASP A 38 10.36 11.96 8.78
N PHE A 39 9.05 12.23 8.69
CA PHE A 39 8.17 11.54 7.73
C PHE A 39 8.53 11.82 6.28
N PHE A 40 9.08 12.99 5.98
CA PHE A 40 9.43 13.40 4.61
C PHE A 40 10.85 12.96 4.22
N GLU A 41 11.57 12.33 5.13
CA GLU A 41 12.88 11.74 4.93
C GLU A 41 12.76 10.22 4.80
N TYR A 42 12.97 9.70 3.59
CA TYR A 42 12.72 8.29 3.26
C TYR A 42 13.41 7.31 4.22
N GLU A 43 14.69 7.56 4.52
CA GLU A 43 15.50 6.71 5.41
C GLU A 43 15.03 6.72 6.87
N LYS A 44 14.28 7.74 7.28
CA LYS A 44 13.81 7.88 8.66
C LYS A 44 12.45 7.23 8.90
N MET A 45 11.70 6.82 7.87
CA MET A 45 10.35 6.24 8.02
C MET A 45 10.28 5.10 9.05
N LYS A 46 11.28 4.20 9.07
CA LYS A 46 11.33 3.13 10.07
C LYS A 46 11.48 3.66 11.50
N SER A 47 12.35 4.65 11.69
CA SER A 47 12.57 5.27 13.00
C SER A 47 11.34 6.04 13.49
N VAL A 48 10.60 6.66 12.57
CA VAL A 48 9.33 7.33 12.85
C VAL A 48 8.33 6.35 13.47
N HIS A 49 8.14 5.16 12.88
CA HIS A 49 7.24 4.15 13.43
C HIS A 49 7.62 3.77 14.86
N THR A 50 8.89 3.42 15.09
CA THR A 50 9.37 3.03 16.42
C THR A 50 9.19 4.15 17.46
N ARG A 51 9.44 5.41 17.08
CA ARG A 51 9.23 6.55 17.98
C ARG A 51 7.75 6.79 18.29
N LEU A 52 6.86 6.62 17.32
CA LEU A 52 5.42 6.73 17.54
C LEU A 52 4.91 5.61 18.46
N GLU A 53 5.29 4.36 18.21
CA GLU A 53 4.93 3.23 19.06
C GLU A 53 5.38 3.44 20.52
N GLN A 54 6.58 3.98 20.75
CA GLN A 54 7.08 4.29 22.09
C GLN A 54 6.29 5.41 22.80
N LYS A 55 5.70 6.33 22.05
CA LYS A 55 4.92 7.46 22.60
C LYS A 55 3.45 7.12 22.81
N LEU A 56 2.92 6.18 22.03
CA LEU A 56 1.52 5.81 22.04
C LEU A 56 1.28 4.63 22.99
N SER A 57 0.90 4.92 24.23
CA SER A 57 0.43 3.89 25.16
C SER A 57 -1.04 3.50 24.91
N ASP A 58 -1.39 2.26 25.26
CA ASP A 58 -2.77 1.74 25.27
C ASP A 58 -3.52 1.89 23.93
N ASP A 59 -2.83 1.63 22.81
CA ASP A 59 -3.38 1.80 21.45
C ASP A 59 -3.59 0.46 20.72
N LYS A 60 -4.36 -0.45 21.33
CA LYS A 60 -4.54 -1.82 20.83
C LYS A 60 -5.02 -1.91 19.38
N ASP A 61 -5.91 -1.01 18.97
CA ASP A 61 -6.47 -0.95 17.62
C ASP A 61 -5.69 0.01 16.70
N HIS A 62 -4.57 0.57 17.18
CA HIS A 62 -3.72 1.53 16.48
C HIS A 62 -4.46 2.80 16.03
N MET A 63 -5.46 3.25 16.79
CA MET A 63 -6.27 4.42 16.44
C MET A 63 -5.58 5.73 16.77
N LYS A 64 -4.76 5.80 17.83
CA LYS A 64 -3.91 6.97 18.07
C LYS A 64 -2.83 7.04 17.00
N MET A 65 -2.29 5.90 16.58
CA MET A 65 -1.37 5.80 15.44
C MET A 65 -2.03 6.29 14.14
N LEU A 66 -3.27 5.89 13.86
CA LEU A 66 -4.04 6.40 12.72
C LEU A 66 -4.15 7.93 12.78
N VAL A 67 -4.47 8.51 13.95
CA VAL A 67 -4.56 9.96 14.10
C VAL A 67 -3.20 10.63 13.84
N CYS A 68 -2.09 10.07 14.33
CA CYS A 68 -0.75 10.57 14.01
C CYS A 68 -0.49 10.59 12.50
N MET A 69 -0.78 9.49 11.81
CA MET A 69 -0.61 9.39 10.36
C MET A 69 -1.50 10.38 9.60
N LEU A 70 -2.77 10.54 10.01
CA LEU A 70 -3.69 11.48 9.41
C LEU A 70 -3.29 12.95 9.66
N LYS A 71 -2.70 13.27 10.81
CA LYS A 71 -2.16 14.62 11.07
C LYS A 71 -1.03 14.96 10.11
N VAL A 72 -0.13 14.03 9.84
CA VAL A 72 0.96 14.24 8.88
C VAL A 72 0.44 14.26 7.44
N ALA A 73 -0.49 13.36 7.10
CA ALA A 73 -1.13 13.34 5.78
C ALA A 73 -1.93 14.62 5.50
N ALA A 74 -2.57 15.22 6.50
CA ALA A 74 -3.29 16.49 6.35
C ALA A 74 -2.34 17.66 6.05
N ASP A 75 -1.17 17.68 6.68
CA ASP A 75 -0.10 18.65 6.41
C ASP A 75 0.51 18.44 5.03
N SER A 76 0.67 17.19 4.60
CA SER A 76 1.27 16.87 3.31
C SER A 76 0.48 17.44 2.13
N TYR A 77 -0.82 17.78 2.32
CA TYR A 77 -1.61 18.52 1.32
C TYR A 77 -0.95 19.84 0.89
N GLU A 78 -0.24 20.52 1.79
CA GLU A 78 0.49 21.75 1.44
C GLU A 78 1.66 21.45 0.50
N VAL A 79 2.35 20.33 0.67
CA VAL A 79 3.43 19.89 -0.23
C VAL A 79 2.87 19.65 -1.63
N TYR A 80 1.75 18.94 -1.74
CA TYR A 80 1.08 18.71 -3.03
C TYR A 80 0.66 20.03 -3.68
N SER A 81 0.07 20.94 -2.90
CA SER A 81 -0.38 22.25 -3.38
C SER A 81 0.78 23.12 -3.88
N ARG A 82 1.90 23.16 -3.14
CA ARG A 82 3.10 23.91 -3.53
C ARG A 82 3.76 23.36 -4.80
N LYS A 83 3.75 22.02 -4.98
CA LYS A 83 4.21 21.36 -6.21
C LYS A 83 3.24 21.51 -7.39
N GLY A 84 2.02 22.01 -7.16
CA GLY A 84 0.98 22.08 -8.18
C GLY A 84 0.47 20.70 -8.61
N ILE A 85 0.57 19.70 -7.74
CA ILE A 85 0.04 18.36 -7.98
C ILE A 85 -1.48 18.40 -7.89
N GLU A 86 -2.15 17.76 -8.84
CA GLU A 86 -3.62 17.72 -8.91
C GLU A 86 -4.23 17.20 -7.59
N PRO A 87 -5.26 17.87 -7.05
CA PRO A 87 -5.88 17.46 -5.79
C PRO A 87 -6.53 16.05 -5.83
N SER A 88 -6.80 15.53 -7.03
CA SER A 88 -7.28 14.17 -7.25
C SER A 88 -6.23 13.12 -6.94
N VAL A 89 -4.95 13.36 -7.26
CA VAL A 89 -3.82 12.46 -6.94
C VAL A 89 -3.67 12.36 -5.43
N TYR A 90 -3.63 13.51 -4.74
CA TYR A 90 -3.60 13.52 -3.27
C TYR A 90 -4.73 12.69 -2.66
N THR A 91 -5.96 12.93 -3.14
CA THR A 91 -7.14 12.24 -2.62
C THR A 91 -7.08 10.74 -2.89
N ALA A 92 -6.62 10.33 -4.07
CA ALA A 92 -6.43 8.93 -4.43
C ALA A 92 -5.34 8.28 -3.56
N THR A 93 -4.22 8.96 -3.32
CA THR A 93 -3.13 8.47 -2.47
C THR A 93 -3.61 8.25 -1.04
N MET A 94 -4.33 9.21 -0.45
CA MET A 94 -4.79 9.12 0.93
C MET A 94 -5.99 8.16 1.12
N LYS A 95 -6.60 7.66 0.04
CA LYS A 95 -7.65 6.62 0.15
C LYS A 95 -7.14 5.26 0.62
N CYS A 96 -5.82 5.09 0.78
CA CYS A 96 -5.29 3.92 1.47
C CYS A 96 -5.81 3.81 2.92
N PHE A 97 -5.99 4.92 3.66
CA PHE A 97 -6.49 4.90 5.04
C PHE A 97 -7.88 4.24 5.18
N PRO A 98 -8.96 4.75 4.53
CA PRO A 98 -10.28 4.13 4.62
C PRO A 98 -10.30 2.72 4.02
N ARG A 99 -9.52 2.45 2.97
CA ARG A 99 -9.40 1.11 2.40
C ARG A 99 -8.84 0.13 3.43
N PHE A 100 -7.76 0.49 4.10
CA PHE A 100 -7.14 -0.39 5.07
C PHE A 100 -8.04 -0.68 6.27
N LEU A 101 -8.74 0.34 6.77
CA LEU A 101 -9.74 0.19 7.83
C LEU A 101 -10.91 -0.71 7.42
N LYS A 102 -11.37 -0.59 6.17
CA LYS A 102 -12.45 -1.44 5.65
C LYS A 102 -12.02 -2.91 5.63
N GLU A 103 -10.83 -3.18 5.13
CA GLU A 103 -10.30 -4.55 5.03
C GLU A 103 -10.05 -5.18 6.39
N THR A 104 -9.59 -4.42 7.39
CA THR A 104 -9.48 -4.94 8.76
C THR A 104 -10.84 -5.25 9.33
N TYR A 105 -11.84 -4.39 9.11
CA TYR A 105 -13.22 -4.65 9.54
C TYR A 105 -13.81 -5.89 8.88
N GLU A 106 -13.62 -6.07 7.58
CA GLU A 106 -14.09 -7.26 6.85
C GLU A 106 -13.46 -8.55 7.38
N ARG A 107 -12.21 -8.48 7.85
CA ARG A 107 -11.48 -9.62 8.40
C ARG A 107 -11.79 -9.92 9.86
N THR A 108 -11.90 -8.90 10.71
CA THR A 108 -11.93 -9.06 12.18
C THR A 108 -13.28 -8.66 12.81
N GLY A 109 -14.15 -8.00 12.05
CA GLY A 109 -15.38 -7.38 12.56
C GLY A 109 -15.14 -6.09 13.35
N ARG A 110 -13.91 -5.57 13.39
CA ARG A 110 -13.55 -4.33 14.09
C ARG A 110 -12.64 -3.45 13.24
N TYR A 111 -12.81 -2.14 13.36
CA TYR A 111 -11.88 -1.19 12.76
C TYR A 111 -10.58 -1.14 13.56
N GLU A 112 -9.53 -1.69 12.97
CA GLU A 112 -8.16 -1.69 13.48
C GLU A 112 -7.25 -1.12 12.39
N PHE A 113 -6.25 -0.34 12.75
CA PHE A 113 -5.31 0.25 11.79
C PHE A 113 -3.98 -0.52 11.76
N ASP A 114 -3.99 -1.68 11.10
CA ASP A 114 -2.90 -2.66 11.15
C ASP A 114 -1.73 -2.40 10.19
N ARG A 115 -1.87 -1.43 9.28
CA ARG A 115 -0.90 -1.11 8.23
C ARG A 115 -0.29 0.27 8.35
N TYR A 116 -0.15 0.75 9.58
CA TYR A 116 0.54 2.02 9.88
C TYR A 116 1.96 2.04 9.30
N TRP A 117 2.65 0.89 9.31
CA TRP A 117 4.00 0.71 8.77
C TRP A 117 4.10 0.96 7.25
N TRP A 118 2.97 0.88 6.53
CA TRP A 118 2.90 1.22 5.11
C TRP A 118 2.63 2.71 4.92
N THR A 119 1.65 3.25 5.66
CA THR A 119 1.04 4.57 5.42
C THR A 119 1.96 5.79 5.59
N ALA A 120 3.13 5.62 6.21
CA ALA A 120 4.12 6.69 6.30
C ALA A 120 4.63 7.12 4.92
N ARG A 121 4.61 6.23 3.91
CA ARG A 121 5.00 6.59 2.53
C ARG A 121 4.07 7.63 1.93
N GLN A 122 2.77 7.46 2.12
CA GLN A 122 1.75 8.38 1.62
C GLN A 122 1.77 9.66 2.43
N ALA A 123 1.81 9.56 3.77
CA ALA A 123 1.88 10.72 4.66
C ALA A 123 3.14 11.58 4.38
N GLY A 124 4.28 10.95 4.08
CA GLY A 124 5.57 11.58 3.80
C GLY A 124 5.83 11.99 2.35
N CYS A 125 4.85 11.87 1.44
CA CYS A 125 5.02 12.17 0.01
C CYS A 125 6.13 11.32 -0.67
N HIS A 126 6.23 10.05 -0.31
CA HIS A 126 7.12 9.08 -0.96
C HIS A 126 6.39 8.19 -1.95
N GLU A 127 5.10 7.93 -1.73
CA GLU A 127 4.25 7.11 -2.58
C GLU A 127 3.00 7.86 -3.04
N PHE A 128 2.63 7.67 -4.31
CA PHE A 128 1.50 8.33 -4.95
C PHE A 128 0.62 7.30 -5.65
N ARG A 129 -0.70 7.42 -5.48
CA ARG A 129 -1.65 6.67 -6.28
C ARG A 129 -1.98 7.42 -7.56
N ILE A 130 -1.66 6.81 -8.70
CA ILE A 130 -1.89 7.38 -10.03
C ILE A 130 -2.61 6.33 -10.85
N GLY A 131 -3.86 6.60 -11.24
CA GLY A 131 -4.69 5.60 -11.91
C GLY A 131 -4.96 4.36 -11.03
N ALA A 132 -4.58 3.19 -11.54
CA ALA A 132 -4.88 1.89 -10.93
C ALA A 132 -3.83 1.42 -9.92
N LEU A 133 -2.61 1.97 -10.00
CA LEU A 133 -1.45 1.51 -9.25
C LEU A 133 -0.90 2.60 -8.32
N GLU A 134 0.03 2.21 -7.47
CA GLU A 134 0.73 3.08 -6.54
C GLU A 134 2.23 3.09 -6.89
N TYR A 135 2.87 4.26 -6.77
CA TYR A 135 4.24 4.48 -7.23
C TYR A 135 5.05 5.17 -6.16
N GLU A 136 6.14 4.54 -5.74
CA GLU A 136 7.03 5.01 -4.69
C GLU A 136 8.39 5.40 -5.27
N ARG A 137 8.86 6.61 -4.96
CA ARG A 137 10.26 6.97 -5.22
C ARG A 137 11.17 6.22 -4.25
N LYS A 138 12.15 5.49 -4.77
CA LYS A 138 13.01 4.63 -3.96
C LYS A 138 14.45 4.64 -4.45
N LEU A 139 15.39 4.58 -3.52
CA LEU A 139 16.78 4.27 -3.81
C LEU A 139 16.98 2.75 -3.73
N PHE A 140 17.26 2.13 -4.86
CA PHE A 140 17.68 0.73 -4.94
C PHE A 140 19.22 0.64 -4.84
N ASP A 141 19.73 -0.57 -4.64
CA ASP A 141 21.18 -0.81 -4.50
C ASP A 141 22.00 -0.36 -5.72
N ASP A 142 21.39 -0.34 -6.89
CA ASP A 142 21.99 0.07 -8.17
C ASP A 142 21.56 1.47 -8.63
N GLY A 143 20.81 2.22 -7.81
CA GLY A 143 20.45 3.61 -8.07
C GLY A 143 18.98 3.96 -7.83
N PRO A 144 18.58 5.20 -8.12
CA PRO A 144 17.19 5.64 -7.98
C PRO A 144 16.27 4.88 -8.94
N GLY A 145 15.06 4.59 -8.48
CA GLY A 145 14.03 3.93 -9.26
C GLY A 145 12.63 4.17 -8.70
N ILE A 146 11.63 3.70 -9.44
CA ILE A 146 10.22 3.82 -9.05
C ILE A 146 9.70 2.42 -8.69
N ALA A 147 9.38 2.21 -7.42
CA ALA A 147 8.70 1.00 -6.98
C ALA A 147 7.21 1.06 -7.34
N VAL A 148 6.70 0.04 -8.01
CA VAL A 148 5.31 -0.11 -8.41
C VAL A 148 4.63 -1.04 -7.40
N HIS A 149 3.60 -0.51 -6.74
CA HIS A 149 2.79 -1.19 -5.76
C HIS A 149 1.38 -1.45 -6.30
N ILE A 150 0.81 -2.56 -5.87
CA ILE A 150 -0.48 -3.05 -6.33
C ILE A 150 -1.47 -2.92 -5.17
N PRO A 151 -2.33 -1.90 -5.20
CA PRO A 151 -3.37 -1.79 -4.20
C PRO A 151 -4.42 -2.89 -4.39
N SER A 152 -5.04 -3.32 -3.28
CA SER A 152 -6.07 -4.38 -3.25
C SER A 152 -7.32 -4.09 -4.09
N ASP A 153 -7.58 -2.81 -4.39
CA ASP A 153 -8.66 -2.33 -5.24
C ASP A 153 -8.20 -1.97 -6.66
N ALA A 154 -7.00 -2.41 -7.08
CA ALA A 154 -6.48 -2.14 -8.42
C ALA A 154 -7.39 -2.74 -9.50
N ASP A 155 -7.75 -1.91 -10.48
CA ASP A 155 -8.34 -2.40 -11.72
C ASP A 155 -7.23 -2.89 -12.65
N PHE A 156 -7.13 -4.21 -12.75
CA PHE A 156 -6.15 -4.90 -13.58
C PHE A 156 -6.51 -4.94 -15.07
N SER A 157 -7.62 -4.32 -15.50
CA SER A 157 -7.90 -4.22 -16.94
C SER A 157 -6.69 -3.66 -17.69
N PRO A 158 -6.33 -4.23 -18.86
CA PRO A 158 -5.14 -3.80 -19.60
C PRO A 158 -5.11 -2.30 -19.86
N GLU A 159 -6.27 -1.70 -20.13
CA GLU A 159 -6.45 -0.28 -20.38
C GLU A 159 -6.18 0.57 -19.13
N SER A 160 -6.68 0.14 -17.97
CA SER A 160 -6.48 0.84 -16.69
C SER A 160 -5.02 0.80 -16.25
N VAL A 161 -4.37 -0.36 -16.36
CA VAL A 161 -2.94 -0.54 -16.07
C VAL A 161 -2.07 0.28 -17.02
N GLU A 162 -2.36 0.26 -18.33
CA GLU A 162 -1.62 1.05 -19.32
C GLU A 162 -1.73 2.55 -19.03
N LYS A 163 -2.95 3.02 -18.77
CA LYS A 163 -3.21 4.42 -18.42
C LYS A 163 -2.45 4.82 -17.16
N SER A 164 -2.51 3.99 -16.12
CA SER A 164 -1.81 4.18 -14.85
C SER A 164 -0.30 4.37 -15.06
N LEU A 165 0.33 3.46 -15.81
CA LEU A 165 1.78 3.50 -16.08
C LEU A 165 2.18 4.72 -16.90
N LYS A 166 1.38 5.11 -17.89
CA LYS A 166 1.62 6.31 -18.69
C LYS A 166 1.50 7.58 -17.84
N GLU A 167 0.41 7.71 -17.08
CA GLU A 167 0.20 8.87 -16.20
C GLU A 167 1.29 8.97 -15.13
N ALA A 168 1.82 7.84 -14.65
CA ALA A 168 2.96 7.85 -13.73
C ALA A 168 4.23 8.41 -14.38
N LYS A 169 4.57 8.00 -15.61
CA LYS A 169 5.71 8.57 -16.34
C LYS A 169 5.59 10.08 -16.49
N ASP A 170 4.41 10.57 -16.88
CA ASP A 170 4.13 12.00 -17.01
C ASP A 170 4.21 12.72 -15.64
N PHE A 171 3.72 12.09 -14.58
CA PHE A 171 3.76 12.62 -13.22
C PHE A 171 5.19 12.80 -12.71
N PHE A 172 6.02 11.75 -12.76
CA PHE A 172 7.39 11.82 -12.25
C PHE A 172 8.25 12.77 -13.09
N GLY A 173 8.12 12.75 -14.43
CA GLY A 173 8.84 13.71 -15.28
C GLY A 173 8.50 15.18 -14.99
N LYS A 174 7.25 15.46 -14.55
CA LYS A 174 6.82 16.83 -14.22
C LYS A 174 7.15 17.27 -12.79
N TYR A 175 6.93 16.40 -11.80
CA TYR A 175 6.92 16.80 -10.38
C TYR A 175 8.12 16.28 -9.57
N GLU A 176 8.87 15.32 -10.11
CA GLU A 176 10.08 14.75 -9.51
C GLU A 176 11.15 14.53 -10.62
N PRO A 177 11.71 15.59 -11.25
CA PRO A 177 12.60 15.47 -12.41
C PRO A 177 13.85 14.59 -12.16
N GLU A 178 14.27 14.44 -10.91
CA GLU A 178 15.34 13.51 -10.51
C GLU A 178 14.99 12.04 -10.75
N MET A 179 13.70 11.72 -10.88
CA MET A 179 13.17 10.39 -11.18
C MET A 179 12.87 10.21 -12.67
N GLU A 180 13.06 11.24 -13.51
CA GLU A 180 12.81 11.13 -14.94
C GLU A 180 13.71 10.08 -15.59
N GLY A 181 13.12 9.19 -16.39
CA GLY A 181 13.84 8.09 -17.04
C GLY A 181 14.28 6.95 -16.11
N CYS A 182 13.95 7.01 -14.82
CA CYS A 182 14.23 5.91 -13.88
C CYS A 182 13.42 4.64 -14.21
N GLU A 183 13.98 3.49 -13.86
CA GLU A 183 13.34 2.18 -14.06
C GLU A 183 12.18 1.97 -13.08
N TYR A 184 11.12 1.32 -13.56
CA TYR A 184 9.97 0.92 -12.75
C TYR A 184 10.12 -0.54 -12.33
N ARG A 185 10.09 -0.80 -11.03
CA ARG A 185 10.28 -2.14 -10.46
C ARG A 185 9.10 -2.55 -9.62
N CYS A 186 8.64 -3.78 -9.74
CA CYS A 186 7.61 -4.34 -8.89
C CYS A 186 8.19 -5.55 -8.15
N HIS A 187 7.92 -5.65 -6.85
CA HIS A 187 8.29 -6.77 -6.00
C HIS A 187 7.00 -7.35 -5.42
N SER A 188 6.57 -8.50 -5.93
CA SER A 188 5.24 -9.02 -5.60
C SER A 188 5.12 -10.52 -5.86
N TRP A 189 4.31 -11.19 -5.03
CA TRP A 189 3.88 -12.56 -5.29
C TRP A 189 3.11 -12.70 -6.60
N LEU A 190 2.45 -11.61 -7.06
CA LEU A 190 1.77 -11.58 -8.35
C LEU A 190 2.73 -11.66 -9.54
N LEU A 191 4.04 -11.53 -9.35
CA LEU A 191 5.04 -11.70 -10.40
C LEU A 191 5.58 -13.13 -10.51
N ASP A 192 5.15 -14.03 -9.63
CA ASP A 192 5.57 -15.42 -9.66
C ASP A 192 5.15 -16.10 -10.99
N PRO A 193 6.11 -16.54 -11.84
CA PRO A 193 5.80 -17.11 -13.15
C PRO A 193 4.91 -18.36 -13.11
N GLN A 194 4.97 -19.17 -12.03
CA GLN A 194 4.12 -20.37 -11.90
C GLN A 194 2.63 -20.04 -11.69
N LEU A 195 2.28 -18.81 -11.29
CA LEU A 195 0.87 -18.40 -11.22
C LEU A 195 0.17 -18.51 -12.57
N LYS A 196 0.91 -18.44 -13.70
CA LYS A 196 0.35 -18.64 -15.05
C LYS A 196 -0.35 -19.99 -15.20
N ASN A 197 0.11 -21.03 -14.48
CA ASN A 197 -0.51 -22.35 -14.47
C ASN A 197 -1.77 -22.44 -13.58
N MET A 198 -2.00 -21.41 -12.76
CA MET A 198 -3.13 -21.30 -11.83
C MET A 198 -4.17 -20.27 -12.30
N LEU A 199 -3.91 -19.62 -13.44
CA LEU A 199 -4.72 -18.53 -13.99
C LEU A 199 -5.24 -18.88 -15.38
N PRO A 200 -6.49 -18.50 -15.72
CA PRO A 200 -6.99 -18.58 -17.09
C PRO A 200 -6.08 -17.85 -18.08
N GLU A 201 -6.05 -18.28 -19.34
CA GLU A 201 -5.21 -17.66 -20.39
C GLU A 201 -5.50 -16.18 -20.63
N ASP A 202 -6.75 -15.77 -20.49
CA ASP A 202 -7.22 -14.40 -20.66
C ASP A 202 -7.12 -13.54 -19.37
N SER A 203 -6.57 -14.09 -18.29
CA SER A 203 -6.44 -13.43 -16.99
C SER A 203 -5.70 -12.10 -17.08
N ASN A 204 -6.31 -11.06 -16.50
CA ASN A 204 -5.68 -9.75 -16.40
C ASN A 204 -4.41 -9.74 -15.52
N ILE A 205 -4.31 -10.65 -14.54
CA ILE A 205 -3.07 -10.82 -13.76
C ILE A 205 -1.94 -11.29 -14.68
N ARG A 206 -2.20 -12.23 -15.61
CA ARG A 206 -1.19 -12.68 -16.58
C ARG A 206 -0.75 -11.54 -17.50
N LYS A 207 -1.70 -10.74 -18.00
CA LYS A 207 -1.39 -9.56 -18.84
C LYS A 207 -0.57 -8.53 -18.09
N PHE A 208 -0.84 -8.32 -16.80
CA PHE A 208 0.00 -7.47 -15.94
C PHE A 208 1.41 -8.04 -15.78
N GLN A 209 1.55 -9.34 -15.46
CA GLN A 209 2.85 -10.00 -15.35
C GLN A 209 3.70 -9.85 -16.62
N GLU A 210 3.08 -9.94 -17.80
CA GLU A 210 3.77 -9.84 -19.09
C GLU A 210 4.41 -8.48 -19.36
N ARG A 211 4.03 -7.43 -18.62
CA ARG A 211 4.66 -6.10 -18.69
C ARG A 211 6.02 -6.04 -18.00
N PHE A 212 6.34 -7.03 -17.18
CA PHE A 212 7.58 -7.07 -16.43
C PHE A 212 8.52 -8.14 -16.98
N GLU A 213 9.81 -7.82 -17.03
CA GLU A 213 10.90 -8.79 -17.15
C GLU A 213 11.33 -9.18 -15.73
N ILE A 214 11.24 -10.47 -15.40
CA ILE A 214 11.70 -10.97 -14.09
C ILE A 214 13.22 -11.04 -14.11
N TYR A 215 13.86 -10.25 -13.25
CA TYR A 215 15.33 -10.25 -13.09
C TYR A 215 15.76 -10.99 -11.82
N ASP A 216 14.84 -11.19 -10.87
CA ASP A 216 15.05 -11.99 -9.66
C ASP A 216 13.79 -12.83 -9.41
N PRO A 217 13.88 -14.18 -9.45
CA PRO A 217 12.74 -15.05 -9.15
C PRO A 217 12.29 -14.95 -7.69
N GLY A 218 13.11 -14.38 -6.82
CA GLY A 218 12.83 -14.14 -5.42
C GLY A 218 12.77 -15.41 -4.58
N GLU A 219 12.21 -15.26 -3.38
CA GLU A 219 12.14 -16.33 -2.38
C GLU A 219 10.69 -16.71 -2.08
N PRO A 220 10.44 -17.92 -1.56
CA PRO A 220 9.12 -18.30 -1.06
C PRO A 220 8.59 -17.32 -0.03
N GLY A 221 7.37 -16.83 -0.24
CA GLY A 221 6.71 -15.88 0.64
C GLY A 221 5.28 -16.28 0.98
N ARG A 222 4.72 -15.61 1.98
CA ARG A 222 3.37 -15.90 2.51
C ARG A 222 2.40 -14.74 2.36
N ASP A 223 2.83 -13.64 1.72
CA ASP A 223 2.04 -12.43 1.48
C ASP A 223 0.73 -12.72 0.74
N PHE A 224 0.71 -13.75 -0.11
CA PHE A 224 -0.50 -14.20 -0.79
C PHE A 224 -1.61 -14.60 0.21
N LEU A 225 -1.30 -15.04 1.43
CA LEU A 225 -2.32 -15.35 2.45
C LEU A 225 -3.13 -14.12 2.82
N GLU A 226 -2.45 -12.99 3.01
CA GLU A 226 -3.09 -11.73 3.30
C GLU A 226 -3.85 -11.20 2.08
N TRP A 227 -3.20 -11.15 0.92
CA TRP A 227 -3.76 -10.47 -0.26
C TRP A 227 -4.79 -11.30 -1.04
N LEU A 228 -4.65 -12.62 -1.10
CA LEU A 228 -5.56 -13.51 -1.82
C LEU A 228 -6.65 -14.12 -0.91
N PHE A 229 -6.29 -14.47 0.32
CA PHE A 229 -7.18 -15.18 1.24
C PHE A 229 -7.71 -14.31 2.39
N GLN A 230 -7.17 -13.10 2.58
CA GLN A 230 -7.52 -12.20 3.70
C GLN A 230 -7.28 -12.85 5.06
N CYS A 231 -6.23 -13.66 5.17
CA CYS A 231 -5.85 -14.31 6.41
C CYS A 231 -4.38 -14.02 6.74
N GLN A 232 -4.10 -13.58 7.96
CA GLN A 232 -2.75 -13.37 8.47
C GLN A 232 -2.37 -14.53 9.41
N ASP A 233 -1.08 -14.87 9.47
CA ASP A 233 -0.50 -15.85 10.41
C ASP A 233 -1.13 -17.25 10.44
N VAL A 234 -1.83 -17.67 9.37
CA VAL A 234 -2.41 -19.01 9.27
C VAL A 234 -1.28 -20.05 9.17
N PRO A 235 -1.14 -21.03 10.08
CA PRO A 235 -0.10 -22.06 9.94
C PRO A 235 -0.39 -22.99 8.75
N GLU A 236 0.65 -23.61 8.18
CA GLU A 236 0.49 -24.52 7.03
C GLU A 236 -0.47 -25.69 7.31
N THR A 237 -0.54 -26.13 8.57
CA THR A 237 -1.48 -27.16 9.06
C THR A 237 -2.95 -26.78 8.88
N GLU A 238 -3.24 -25.49 8.68
CA GLU A 238 -4.58 -24.94 8.51
C GLU A 238 -4.90 -24.52 7.08
N TYR A 239 -3.99 -24.70 6.12
CA TYR A 239 -4.24 -24.33 4.71
C TYR A 239 -5.48 -24.99 4.10
N ARG A 240 -5.89 -26.17 4.62
CA ARG A 240 -7.14 -26.83 4.24
C ARG A 240 -8.40 -25.99 4.49
N ASN A 241 -8.33 -25.01 5.39
CA ASN A 241 -9.45 -24.13 5.75
C ASN A 241 -9.50 -22.84 4.93
N LEU A 242 -8.51 -22.58 4.06
CA LEU A 242 -8.47 -21.36 3.25
C LEU A 242 -9.69 -21.28 2.32
N PRO A 243 -10.25 -20.07 2.10
CA PRO A 243 -11.43 -19.87 1.28
C PRO A 243 -11.17 -20.21 -0.18
N GLU A 244 -12.22 -20.63 -0.90
CA GLU A 244 -12.15 -21.15 -2.27
C GLU A 244 -13.18 -20.47 -3.19
N LYS A 245 -13.50 -19.19 -2.92
CA LYS A 245 -14.54 -18.43 -3.62
C LYS A 245 -14.16 -18.19 -5.08
N THR A 246 -12.89 -17.89 -5.36
CA THR A 246 -12.39 -17.63 -6.72
C THR A 246 -11.61 -18.82 -7.29
N SER A 247 -11.44 -18.86 -8.62
CA SER A 247 -10.59 -19.87 -9.27
C SER A 247 -9.14 -19.79 -8.81
N LEU A 248 -8.60 -18.58 -8.68
CA LEU A 248 -7.23 -18.37 -8.17
C LEU A 248 -7.07 -18.89 -6.75
N GLN A 249 -8.03 -18.63 -5.86
CA GLN A 249 -8.03 -19.18 -4.50
C GLN A 249 -7.99 -20.71 -4.49
N ARG A 250 -8.82 -21.37 -5.30
CA ARG A 250 -8.83 -22.85 -5.42
C ARG A 250 -7.49 -23.37 -5.93
N ASN A 251 -6.97 -22.79 -7.01
CA ASN A 251 -5.75 -23.27 -7.65
C ASN A 251 -4.51 -23.06 -6.76
N VAL A 252 -4.39 -21.89 -6.11
CA VAL A 252 -3.29 -21.62 -5.16
C VAL A 252 -3.40 -22.54 -3.94
N LYS A 253 -4.59 -22.74 -3.38
CA LYS A 253 -4.81 -23.65 -2.26
C LYS A 253 -4.42 -25.09 -2.63
N GLN A 254 -4.80 -25.57 -3.80
CA GLN A 254 -4.40 -26.89 -4.29
C GLN A 254 -2.87 -26.99 -4.42
N HIS A 255 -2.22 -25.98 -4.98
CA HIS A 255 -0.76 -25.93 -5.14
C HIS A 255 -0.02 -26.03 -3.81
N ILE A 256 -0.41 -25.23 -2.82
CA ILE A 256 0.27 -25.21 -1.51
C ILE A 256 -0.02 -26.47 -0.68
N LEU A 257 -1.22 -27.07 -0.82
CA LEU A 257 -1.52 -28.37 -0.18
C LEU A 257 -0.72 -29.53 -0.80
N ALA A 258 -0.28 -29.39 -2.05
CA ALA A 258 0.61 -30.35 -2.71
C ALA A 258 2.10 -30.12 -2.39
N GLY A 259 2.42 -29.20 -1.47
CA GLY A 259 3.80 -28.84 -1.10
C GLY A 259 4.45 -27.79 -2.00
N GLY A 260 3.68 -27.21 -2.92
CA GLY A 260 4.12 -26.07 -3.73
C GLY A 260 4.30 -24.81 -2.89
N LYS A 261 5.15 -23.91 -3.36
CA LYS A 261 5.42 -22.60 -2.73
C LYS A 261 5.04 -21.48 -3.70
N ILE A 262 4.69 -20.31 -3.18
CA ILE A 262 4.52 -19.07 -3.98
C ILE A 262 5.72 -18.18 -3.70
N TYR A 263 6.31 -17.62 -4.76
CA TYR A 263 7.52 -16.81 -4.68
C TYR A 263 7.18 -15.32 -4.76
N ILE A 264 7.94 -14.48 -4.07
CA ILE A 264 7.83 -13.02 -4.19
C ILE A 264 8.95 -12.57 -5.14
N ALA A 265 8.63 -12.44 -6.43
CA ALA A 265 9.61 -12.14 -7.46
C ALA A 265 9.80 -10.62 -7.66
N CYS A 266 10.97 -10.23 -8.18
CA CYS A 266 11.22 -8.86 -8.63
C CYS A 266 11.21 -8.79 -10.16
N GLY A 267 10.43 -7.84 -10.69
CA GLY A 267 10.36 -7.55 -12.11
C GLY A 267 10.62 -6.09 -12.41
N ARG A 268 11.29 -5.82 -13.53
CA ARG A 268 11.44 -4.49 -14.12
C ARG A 268 10.45 -4.32 -15.27
N LEU A 269 9.84 -3.14 -15.38
CA LEU A 269 8.93 -2.83 -16.46
C LEU A 269 9.69 -2.84 -17.81
N LYS A 270 9.12 -3.46 -18.83
CA LYS A 270 9.67 -3.53 -20.20
C LYS A 270 9.56 -2.20 -20.96
#